data_AF-A0A9W6TED8-F1
#
_entry.id   AF-A0A9W6TED8-F1
#
_cell.length_a   1.000
_cell.length_b   1.000
_cell.length_c   1.000
_cell.angle_alpha   90.00
_cell.angle_beta   90.00
_cell.angle_gamma   90.00
#
_symmetry.space_group_name_H-M   'P 1'
#
loop_
_entity.id
_entity.type
_entity.pdbx_description
1 polymer ?
#
loop_
_entity_poly.entity_id
_entity_poly.type
_entity_poly.pdbx_seq_one_letter_code
_entity_poly.pdbx_strand_id
1 'polypeptide(L)'
;MAMTSDRRLKRNIEACSLERIKRLYDNCDVVLYDWIKSENRPGQEVGLIAQDLVSAHLTDLISVFYRDHIQEGEDSSLEPDKTQLNIDYSRIAAYNMKMIQHFLDQIEELEAKYHL
;
A
#
# COMPACT_ATOMS: atom_id res chain seq x y z
N MET A 1 10.41 -10.74 -12.54
CA MET A 1 11.46 -9.74 -12.80
C MET A 1 12.34 -9.68 -11.57
N ALA A 2 13.67 -9.76 -11.71
CA ALA A 2 14.59 -9.58 -10.58
C ALA A 2 14.75 -8.08 -10.28
N MET A 3 14.78 -7.70 -9.00
CA MET A 3 14.98 -6.31 -8.57
C MET A 3 16.32 -6.14 -7.85
N THR A 4 17.05 -5.07 -8.12
CA THR A 4 18.31 -4.75 -7.43
C THR A 4 18.03 -4.42 -5.96
N SER A 5 18.58 -5.22 -5.04
CA SER A 5 18.43 -5.03 -3.58
C SER A 5 19.77 -4.98 -2.83
N ASP A 6 20.87 -4.74 -3.54
CA ASP A 6 22.23 -4.74 -2.98
C ASP A 6 22.42 -3.65 -1.91
N ARG A 7 22.95 -4.04 -0.74
CA ARG A 7 23.25 -3.13 0.37
C ARG A 7 24.23 -2.03 -0.01
N ARG A 8 25.17 -2.29 -0.92
CA ARG A 8 26.20 -1.34 -1.36
C ARG A 8 25.64 -0.14 -2.11
N LEU A 9 24.42 -0.27 -2.64
CA LEU A 9 23.72 0.79 -3.37
C LEU A 9 22.74 1.56 -2.47
N LYS A 10 22.77 1.34 -1.15
CA LYS A 10 21.84 1.89 -0.17
C LYS A 10 22.62 2.60 0.95
N ARG A 11 22.02 3.64 1.51
CA ARG A 11 22.55 4.39 2.67
C ARG A 11 21.42 4.64 3.67
N ASN A 12 21.76 4.93 4.93
CA ASN A 12 20.80 5.18 6.01
C ASN A 12 19.77 4.03 6.17
N ILE A 13 20.28 2.80 6.30
CA ILE A 13 19.45 1.61 6.42
C ILE A 13 19.01 1.48 7.88
N GLU A 14 17.71 1.65 8.12
CA GLU A 14 17.08 1.57 9.44
C GLU A 14 15.89 0.61 9.39
N ALA A 15 15.50 0.09 10.54
CA ALA A 15 14.30 -0.72 10.64
C ALA A 15 13.06 0.14 10.41
N CYS A 16 12.11 -0.33 9.60
CA CYS A 16 10.83 0.35 9.42
C CYS A 16 10.03 0.31 10.72
N SER A 17 9.49 1.46 11.14
CA SER A 17 8.69 1.56 12.37
C SER A 17 7.36 0.84 12.20
N LEU A 18 6.93 0.12 13.24
CA LEU A 18 5.64 -0.57 13.22
C LEU A 18 4.47 0.41 13.07
N GLU A 19 4.55 1.60 13.67
CA GLU A 19 3.53 2.65 13.53
C GLU A 19 3.27 3.00 12.06
N ARG A 20 4.33 3.14 11.25
CA ARG A 20 4.20 3.41 9.82
C ARG A 20 3.51 2.26 9.10
N ILE A 21 3.87 1.02 9.42
CA ILE A 21 3.24 -0.17 8.84
C ILE A 21 1.76 -0.23 9.22
N LYS A 22 1.44 0.02 10.49
CA LYS A 22 0.08 -0.02 11.05
C LYS A 22 -0.87 0.95 10.36
N ARG A 23 -0.40 2.12 9.91
CA ARG A 23 -1.24 3.06 9.14
C ARG A 23 -1.93 2.42 7.95
N LEU A 24 -1.28 1.47 7.26
CA LEU A 24 -1.87 0.76 6.13
C LEU A 24 -3.05 -0.12 6.58
N TYR A 25 -2.92 -0.79 7.72
CA TYR A 25 -3.93 -1.72 8.24
C TYR A 25 -5.07 -1.00 8.95
N ASP A 26 -4.77 0.13 9.59
CA ASP A 26 -5.73 0.88 10.40
C ASP A 26 -6.56 1.87 9.57
N ASN A 27 -6.07 2.30 8.39
CA ASN A 27 -6.67 3.39 7.60
C ASN A 27 -6.95 3.05 6.14
N CYS A 28 -6.62 1.84 5.66
CA CYS A 28 -6.89 1.44 4.28
C CYS A 28 -7.59 0.08 4.23
N ASP A 29 -8.69 0.02 3.48
CA ASP A 29 -9.47 -1.20 3.31
C ASP A 29 -9.15 -1.89 1.98
N VAL A 30 -9.18 -3.22 2.00
CA VAL A 30 -9.22 -4.02 0.78
C VAL A 30 -10.64 -3.98 0.25
N VAL A 31 -10.80 -3.42 -0.95
CA VAL A 31 -12.09 -3.20 -1.58
C VAL A 31 -12.26 -4.04 -2.85
N LEU A 32 -13.51 -4.26 -3.22
CA LEU A 32 -13.90 -4.81 -4.52
C LEU A 32 -14.42 -3.66 -5.39
N TYR A 33 -14.01 -3.61 -6.65
CA TYR A 33 -14.42 -2.55 -7.56
C TYR A 33 -14.58 -3.04 -8.99
N ASP A 34 -15.44 -2.34 -9.73
CA ASP A 34 -15.60 -2.49 -11.17
C ASP A 34 -14.94 -1.30 -11.88
N TRP A 35 -14.28 -1.54 -13.01
CA TRP A 35 -13.77 -0.46 -13.83
C TRP A 35 -14.93 0.29 -14.50
N ILE A 36 -14.93 1.62 -14.45
CA ILE A 36 -15.94 2.47 -15.14
C ILE A 36 -16.00 2.13 -16.65
N LYS A 37 -14.85 1.77 -17.25
CA LYS A 37 -14.76 1.23 -18.62
C LYS A 37 -14.30 -0.24 -18.55
N SER A 38 -15.26 -1.15 -18.38
CA SER A 38 -15.04 -2.58 -18.19
C SER A 38 -15.49 -3.46 -19.37
N GLU A 39 -15.71 -2.90 -20.56
CA GLU A 39 -16.34 -3.62 -21.70
C GLU A 39 -15.74 -5.00 -22.02
N ASN A 40 -14.54 -5.33 -21.54
CA ASN A 40 -13.93 -6.66 -21.66
C ASN A 40 -13.27 -7.20 -20.37
N ARG A 41 -13.72 -6.79 -19.18
CA ARG A 41 -13.22 -7.30 -17.89
C ARG A 41 -14.36 -7.93 -17.07
N PRO A 42 -14.59 -9.24 -17.19
CA PRO A 42 -15.63 -9.91 -16.42
C PRO A 42 -15.20 -10.05 -14.94
N GLY A 43 -16.06 -9.62 -14.03
CA GLY A 43 -15.88 -9.76 -12.58
C GLY A 43 -15.34 -8.51 -11.90
N GLN A 44 -15.49 -8.49 -10.57
CA GLN A 44 -14.95 -7.44 -9.72
C GLN A 44 -13.45 -7.65 -9.50
N GLU A 45 -12.70 -6.56 -9.57
CA GLU A 45 -11.30 -6.55 -9.16
C GLU A 45 -11.20 -6.37 -7.65
N VAL A 46 -10.10 -6.85 -7.08
CA VAL A 46 -9.77 -6.67 -5.66
C VAL A 46 -8.51 -5.81 -5.53
N GLY A 47 -8.51 -4.86 -4.60
CA GLY A 47 -7.35 -4.02 -4.38
C GLY A 47 -7.55 -2.95 -3.33
N LEU A 48 -6.68 -1.95 -3.38
CA LEU A 48 -6.74 -0.74 -2.57
C LEU A 48 -7.01 0.48 -3.46
N ILE A 49 -7.46 1.58 -2.87
CA ILE A 49 -7.66 2.86 -3.55
C ILE A 49 -6.50 3.81 -3.21
N ALA A 50 -5.84 4.35 -4.24
CA ALA A 50 -4.61 5.13 -4.06
C ALA A 50 -4.80 6.40 -3.21
N GLN A 51 -5.97 7.02 -3.29
CA GLN A 51 -6.36 8.19 -2.50
C GLN A 51 -6.41 7.89 -1.00
N ASP A 52 -6.80 6.67 -0.62
CA ASP A 52 -6.80 6.25 0.80
C ASP A 52 -5.36 6.17 1.34
N LEU A 53 -4.41 5.71 0.51
CA LEU A 53 -2.99 5.73 0.88
C LEU A 53 -2.44 7.14 1.02
N VAL A 54 -2.87 8.10 0.18
CA VAL A 54 -2.50 9.51 0.34
C VAL A 54 -3.03 10.05 1.68
N SER A 55 -4.30 9.78 1.97
CA SER A 55 -4.98 10.20 3.20
C SER A 55 -4.33 9.61 4.45
N ALA A 56 -3.84 8.37 4.37
CA ALA A 56 -3.09 7.70 5.44
C ALA A 56 -1.61 8.14 5.56
N HIS A 57 -1.17 9.12 4.77
CA HIS A 57 0.22 9.57 4.68
C HIS A 57 1.22 8.46 4.26
N LEU A 58 0.78 7.57 3.37
CA LEU A 58 1.55 6.45 2.81
C LEU A 58 1.95 6.71 1.35
N THR A 59 2.40 7.93 1.06
CA THR A 59 2.74 8.36 -0.31
C THR A 59 3.95 7.61 -0.90
N ASP A 60 4.73 6.90 -0.08
CA ASP A 60 5.80 6.01 -0.55
C ASP A 60 5.28 4.74 -1.22
N LEU A 61 4.00 4.40 -1.03
CA LEU A 61 3.36 3.23 -1.62
C LEU A 61 2.64 3.56 -2.93
N ILE A 62 2.73 4.79 -3.40
CA ILE A 62 2.13 5.21 -4.67
C ILE A 62 3.17 5.83 -5.61
N SER A 63 2.79 5.95 -6.87
CA SER A 63 3.50 6.67 -7.92
C SER A 63 2.54 7.58 -8.66
N VAL A 64 2.99 8.78 -9.01
CA VAL A 64 2.20 9.79 -9.70
C VAL A 64 2.56 9.79 -11.18
N PHE A 65 1.54 9.77 -12.03
CA PHE A 65 1.68 9.86 -13.49
C PHE A 65 0.79 10.97 -14.03
N TYR A 66 1.33 11.76 -14.95
CA TYR A 66 0.56 12.80 -15.64
C TYR A 66 -0.09 12.24 -16.91
N ARG A 67 -1.39 12.49 -17.08
CA ARG A 67 -2.21 12.02 -18.20
C ARG A 67 -3.30 13.02 -18.55
N ASP A 68 -3.23 13.60 -19.75
CA ASP A 68 -4.14 14.68 -20.18
C ASP A 68 -5.65 14.33 -20.18
N HIS A 69 -6.01 13.05 -20.18
CA HIS A 69 -7.40 12.58 -20.23
C HIS A 69 -8.02 12.31 -18.86
N ILE A 70 -7.24 12.42 -17.77
CA ILE A 70 -7.77 12.28 -16.42
C ILE A 70 -8.46 13.60 -16.03
N GLN A 71 -9.74 13.50 -15.67
CA GLN A 71 -10.53 14.61 -15.17
C GLN A 71 -10.34 14.75 -13.67
N GLU A 72 -10.59 15.97 -13.16
CA GLU A 72 -10.69 16.21 -11.72
C GLU A 72 -11.83 15.36 -11.14
N GLY A 73 -11.58 14.79 -9.95
CA GLY A 73 -12.55 13.98 -9.23
C GLY A 73 -13.40 14.79 -8.24
N GLU A 74 -14.03 14.12 -7.28
CA GLU A 74 -14.91 14.79 -6.30
C GLU A 74 -14.10 15.58 -5.26
N ASP A 75 -12.94 15.06 -4.87
CA ASP A 75 -11.97 15.75 -4.02
C ASP A 75 -10.76 16.18 -4.84
N SER A 76 -10.77 17.41 -5.33
CA SER A 76 -9.66 18.01 -6.10
C SER A 76 -8.29 17.95 -5.40
N SER A 77 -8.24 17.80 -4.06
CA SER A 77 -6.97 17.69 -3.34
C SER A 77 -6.34 16.30 -3.45
N LEU A 78 -7.15 15.26 -3.66
CA LEU A 78 -6.74 13.86 -3.80
C LEU A 78 -6.82 13.37 -5.26
N GLU A 79 -7.66 14.02 -6.06
CA GLU A 79 -8.00 13.67 -7.44
C GLU A 79 -7.85 14.88 -8.38
N PRO A 80 -6.70 15.57 -8.40
CA PRO A 80 -6.51 16.73 -9.28
C PRO A 80 -6.52 16.34 -10.75
N ASP A 81 -6.86 17.30 -11.61
CA ASP A 81 -6.88 17.09 -13.06
C ASP A 81 -5.52 16.57 -13.58
N LYS A 82 -5.59 15.76 -14.64
CA LYS A 82 -4.44 15.18 -15.34
C LYS A 82 -3.51 14.33 -14.48
N THR A 83 -3.89 13.99 -13.26
CA THR A 83 -3.03 13.27 -12.32
C THR A 83 -3.59 11.89 -12.03
N GLN A 84 -2.83 10.86 -12.35
CA GLN A 84 -3.15 9.47 -12.01
C GLN A 84 -2.23 8.97 -10.91
N LEU A 85 -2.82 8.42 -9.85
CA LEU A 85 -2.10 7.71 -8.81
C LEU A 85 -2.10 6.21 -9.09
N ASN A 86 -0.94 5.58 -8.98
CA ASN A 86 -0.78 4.14 -9.09
C ASN A 86 -0.21 3.58 -7.79
N ILE A 87 -0.72 2.44 -7.34
CA ILE A 87 -0.22 1.76 -6.14
C ILE A 87 0.97 0.85 -6.51
N ASP A 88 2.04 0.94 -5.73
CA ASP A 88 3.19 0.03 -5.79
C ASP A 88 2.96 -1.16 -4.84
N TYR A 89 2.21 -2.14 -5.34
CA TYR A 89 1.93 -3.38 -4.60
C TYR A 89 3.19 -4.17 -4.22
N SER A 90 4.33 -3.94 -4.90
CA SER A 90 5.59 -4.61 -4.53
C SER A 90 6.14 -4.10 -3.19
N ARG A 91 5.93 -2.82 -2.87
CA ARG A 91 6.30 -2.24 -1.57
C ARG A 91 5.34 -2.68 -0.47
N ILE A 92 4.05 -2.81 -0.78
CA ILE A 92 3.05 -3.35 0.16
C ILE A 92 3.45 -4.75 0.64
N ALA A 93 4.02 -5.60 -0.23
CA ALA A 93 4.51 -6.91 0.20
C ALA A 93 5.58 -6.83 1.31
N ALA A 94 6.45 -5.82 1.30
CA ALA A 94 7.42 -5.59 2.36
C ALA A 94 6.77 -5.09 3.66
N TYR A 95 5.70 -4.27 3.56
CA TYR A 95 4.89 -3.87 4.71
C TYR A 95 4.21 -5.10 5.34
N ASN A 96 3.63 -5.96 4.50
CA ASN A 96 3.01 -7.21 4.93
C ASN A 96 4.01 -8.11 5.67
N MET A 97 5.22 -8.27 5.13
CA MET A 97 6.27 -9.04 5.81
C MET A 97 6.57 -8.50 7.21
N LYS A 98 6.67 -7.18 7.38
CA LYS A 98 6.94 -6.56 8.69
C LYS A 98 5.78 -6.75 9.68
N MET A 99 4.53 -6.67 9.21
CA MET A 99 3.37 -6.92 10.07
C MET A 99 3.27 -8.40 10.46
N ILE A 100 3.56 -9.32 9.53
CA ILE A 100 3.61 -10.76 9.82
C ILE A 100 4.68 -11.06 10.86
N GLN A 101 5.89 -10.49 10.73
CA GLN A 101 6.94 -10.60 11.75
C GLN A 101 6.44 -10.13 13.12
N HIS A 102 5.78 -8.97 13.16
CA HIS A 102 5.21 -8.47 14.41
C HIS A 102 4.16 -9.43 15.00
N PHE A 103 3.28 -10.01 14.19
CA PHE A 103 2.29 -10.98 14.68
C PHE A 103 2.92 -12.27 15.18
N LEU A 104 3.97 -12.77 14.52
CA LEU A 104 4.73 -13.93 14.99
C LEU A 104 5.36 -13.65 16.36
N ASP A 105 6.02 -12.49 16.51
CA ASP A 105 6.60 -12.07 17.80
C ASP A 105 5.52 -12.00 18.90
N GLN A 106 4.35 -11.44 18.60
CA GLN A 106 3.23 -11.37 19.54
C GLN A 106 2.66 -12.74 19.90
N ILE A 107 2.60 -13.67 18.95
CA ILE A 107 2.15 -15.04 19.21
C ILE A 107 3.12 -15.74 20.15
N GLU A 108 4.43 -15.68 19.88
CA GLU A 108 5.46 -16.27 20.75
C GLU A 108 5.41 -15.70 22.17
N GLU A 109 5.24 -14.38 22.31
CA GLU A 109 5.06 -13.72 23.62
C GLU A 109 3.81 -14.22 24.36
N LEU A 110 2.70 -14.42 23.64
CA LEU A 110 1.45 -14.91 24.21
C LEU A 110 1.55 -16.38 24.62
N GLU A 111 2.14 -17.23 23.78
CA GLU A 111 2.36 -18.65 24.09
C GLU A 111 3.25 -18.81 25.33
N ALA A 112 4.33 -18.03 25.42
CA ALA A 112 5.21 -18.02 26.59
C ALA A 112 4.48 -17.55 27.87
N LYS A 113 3.57 -16.56 27.74
CA LYS A 113 2.80 -16.02 28.87
C LYS A 113 1.74 -17.00 29.38
N TYR A 114 1.11 -17.76 28.49
CA TYR A 114 0.00 -18.66 28.83
C TYR A 114 0.38 -20.14 28.88
N HIS A 115 1.66 -20.48 28.67
CA HIS A 115 2.16 -21.87 28.63
C HIS A 115 1.38 -22.75 27.62
N LEU A 116 1.05 -22.16 26.48
CA LEU A 116 0.42 -22.88 25.36
C LEU A 116 1.45 -23.76 24.64
#